data_AF-A0A2D8IRX6-F1
#
_entry.id   AF-A0A2D8IRX6-F1
#
_cell.length_a   1.000
_cell.length_b   1.000
_cell.length_c   1.000
_cell.angle_alpha   90.00
_cell.angle_beta   90.00
_cell.angle_gamma   90.00
#
_symmetry.space_group_name_H-M   'P 1'
#
loop_
_entity.id
_entity.type
_entity.pdbx_description
1 polymer ?
#
loop_
_entity_poly.entity_id
_entity_poly.type
_entity_poly.pdbx_seq_one_letter_code
_entity_poly.pdbx_strand_id
1 'polypeptide(L)' 'MELHEHQTALCDQNNTDFSDLRAVFFNCTLKLPDQESHTALLMGAAAEIMRRNGVAVDDIRGTAHF' A
#
# COMPACT_ATOMS: atom_id res chain seq x y z
N MET A 1 -3.63 3.56 -5.14
CA MET A 1 -3.90 3.30 -6.58
C MET A 1 -5.24 2.59 -6.63
N GLU A 2 -6.13 2.95 -7.55
CA GLU A 2 -7.45 2.31 -7.64
C GLU A 2 -7.32 0.80 -7.93
N LEU A 3 -8.10 0.00 -7.20
CA LEU A 3 -8.20 -1.45 -7.43
C LEU A 3 -9.07 -1.72 -8.66
N HIS A 4 -8.68 -2.72 -9.45
CA HIS A 4 -9.53 -3.19 -10.54
C HIS A 4 -10.66 -4.09 -10.02
N GLU A 5 -11.71 -4.26 -10.82
CA GLU A 5 -12.98 -4.91 -10.42
C GLU A 5 -12.79 -6.26 -9.70
N HIS A 6 -11.92 -7.12 -10.24
CA HIS A 6 -11.63 -8.42 -9.62
C HIS A 6 -11.00 -8.28 -8.21
N GLN A 7 -10.11 -7.32 -7.99
CA GLN A 7 -9.48 -7.11 -6.68
C GLN A 7 -10.50 -6.56 -5.68
N THR A 8 -11.33 -5.63 -6.12
CA THR A 8 -12.43 -5.10 -5.29
C THR A 8 -13.37 -6.21 -4.87
N ALA A 9 -13.80 -7.06 -5.81
CA ALA A 9 -14.68 -8.19 -5.53
C ALA A 9 -14.05 -9.18 -4.51
N LEU A 10 -12.75 -9.45 -4.61
CA LEU A 10 -12.04 -10.28 -3.64
C LEU A 10 -12.01 -9.65 -2.24
N CYS A 11 -11.82 -8.33 -2.14
CA CYS A 11 -11.83 -7.63 -0.86
C CYS A 11 -13.24 -7.61 -0.26
N ASP A 12 -14.26 -7.31 -1.06
CA ASP A 12 -15.65 -7.22 -0.60
C ASP A 12 -16.21 -8.59 -0.14
N GLN A 13 -15.66 -9.69 -0.65
CA GLN A 13 -16.01 -11.06 -0.24
C GLN A 13 -15.21 -11.57 0.96
N ASN A 14 -14.21 -10.82 1.42
CA ASN A 14 -13.38 -11.22 2.55
C ASN A 14 -14.10 -10.93 3.88
N ASN A 15 -14.36 -11.97 4.66
CA ASN A 15 -15.03 -11.86 5.96
C ASN A 15 -14.07 -11.86 7.16
N THR A 16 -12.76 -11.83 6.91
CA THR A 16 -11.75 -11.82 7.97
C THR A 16 -11.57 -10.40 8.48
N ASP A 17 -11.62 -10.23 9.81
CA ASP A 17 -11.35 -8.94 10.44
C ASP A 17 -9.84 -8.72 10.61
N PHE A 18 -9.33 -7.67 9.98
CA PHE A 18 -7.94 -7.22 10.11
C PHE A 18 -7.80 -5.82 10.70
N SER A 19 -8.86 -5.29 11.31
CA SER A 19 -8.89 -3.91 11.85
C SER A 19 -7.83 -3.63 12.92
N ASP A 20 -7.36 -4.68 13.60
CA ASP A 20 -6.29 -4.59 14.61
C ASP A 20 -4.87 -4.67 14.01
N LEU A 21 -4.73 -4.99 12.72
CA LEU A 21 -3.42 -5.09 12.08
C LEU A 21 -2.89 -3.74 11.61
N ARG A 22 -1.57 -3.60 11.70
CA ARG A 22 -0.81 -2.46 11.19
C ARG A 22 0.31 -2.94 10.30
N ALA A 23 0.53 -2.25 9.19
CA ALA A 23 1.62 -2.51 8.27
C ALA A 23 2.35 -1.22 7.92
N VAL A 24 3.66 -1.35 7.65
CA VAL A 24 4.49 -0.25 7.16
C VAL A 24 5.15 -0.69 5.87
N PHE A 25 4.97 0.11 4.82
CA PHE A 25 5.67 -0.04 3.55
C PHE A 25 6.86 0.91 3.53
N PHE A 26 8.07 0.36 3.52
CA PHE A 26 9.30 1.15 3.48
C PHE A 26 9.92 1.12 2.08
N ASN A 27 9.80 2.24 1.35
CA ASN A 27 10.34 2.40 0.00
C ASN A 27 11.81 2.81 0.05
N CYS A 28 12.68 1.87 -0.33
CA CYS A 28 14.13 2.05 -0.41
C CYS A 28 14.63 2.52 -1.80
N THR A 29 13.78 3.16 -2.60
CA THR A 29 14.24 3.73 -3.88
C THR A 29 15.36 4.75 -3.63
N LEU A 30 16.38 4.75 -4.48
CA LEU A 30 17.45 5.74 -4.45
C LEU A 30 17.06 7.05 -5.16
N LYS A 31 15.90 7.10 -5.81
CA LYS A 31 15.40 8.29 -6.48
C LYS A 31 14.98 9.36 -5.47
N LEU A 32 15.17 10.63 -5.82
CA LEU A 32 14.75 11.77 -5.00
C LEU A 32 13.22 11.85 -4.88
N PRO A 33 12.67 12.49 -3.82
CA PRO A 33 11.22 12.53 -3.57
C PRO A 33 10.37 13.07 -4.71
N ASP A 34 10.91 14.02 -5.48
CA ASP A 34 10.28 14.63 -6.66
C ASP A 34 10.26 13.69 -7.89
N GLN A 35 10.98 12.57 -7.83
CA GLN A 35 11.05 11.57 -8.89
C GLN A 35 10.17 10.35 -8.59
N GLU A 36 9.54 9.84 -9.65
CA GLU A 36 8.69 8.66 -9.60
C GLU A 36 9.46 7.38 -9.24
N SER A 37 8.90 6.60 -8.31
CA SER A 37 9.41 5.29 -7.92
C SER A 37 8.50 4.19 -8.44
N HIS A 38 8.99 3.34 -9.34
CA HIS A 38 8.22 2.18 -9.82
C HIS A 38 7.89 1.23 -8.67
N THR A 39 8.79 1.09 -7.69
CA THR A 39 8.53 0.31 -6.48
C THR A 39 7.35 0.88 -5.71
N ALA A 40 7.17 2.21 -5.65
CA ALA A 40 6.00 2.82 -5.01
C ALA A 40 4.68 2.41 -5.69
N LEU A 41 4.67 2.25 -7.02
CA LEU A 41 3.47 1.83 -7.75
C LEU A 41 3.03 0.41 -7.34
N LEU A 42 3.99 -0.53 -7.27
CA LEU A 42 3.71 -1.90 -6.83
C LEU A 42 3.30 -1.94 -5.35
N MET A 43 4.00 -1.20 -4.49
CA MET A 43 3.66 -1.09 -3.06
C MET A 43 2.26 -0.52 -2.87
N GLY A 44 1.89 0.49 -3.64
CA GLY A 44 0.57 1.12 -3.60
C GLY A 44 -0.57 0.17 -3.93
N ALA A 45 -0.36 -0.83 -4.80
CA ALA A 45 -1.35 -1.86 -5.09
C ALA A 45 -1.61 -2.75 -3.86
N ALA A 46 -0.53 -3.23 -3.24
CA ALA A 46 -0.61 -4.09 -2.05
C ALA A 46 -1.17 -3.31 -0.84
N ALA A 47 -0.73 -2.06 -0.65
CA ALA A 47 -1.23 -1.18 0.39
C ALA A 47 -2.73 -0.91 0.25
N GLU A 48 -3.23 -0.71 -0.97
CA GLU A 48 -4.65 -0.50 -1.19
C GLU A 48 -5.48 -1.73 -0.82
N ILE A 49 -5.05 -2.93 -1.20
CA ILE A 49 -5.71 -4.18 -0.79
C ILE A 49 -5.77 -4.26 0.74
N MET A 50 -4.65 -3.98 1.43
CA MET A 50 -4.59 -4.00 2.89
C MET A 50 -5.57 -3.01 3.52
N ARG A 51 -5.58 -1.74 3.05
CA ARG A 51 -6.52 -0.71 3.53
C ARG A 51 -7.97 -1.09 3.28
N ARG A 52 -8.29 -1.64 2.11
CA ARG A 52 -9.64 -2.11 1.74
C ARG A 52 -10.14 -3.21 2.68
N ASN A 53 -9.23 -4.02 3.23
CA ASN A 53 -9.54 -5.09 4.19
C ASN A 53 -9.42 -4.64 5.65
N GLY A 54 -9.27 -3.35 5.94
CA GLY A 54 -9.28 -2.78 7.29
C GLY A 54 -7.92 -2.67 7.97
N VAL A 55 -6.82 -3.07 7.32
CA VAL A 55 -5.47 -2.91 7.88
C VAL A 55 -5.07 -1.43 7.86
N ALA A 56 -4.51 -0.92 8.96
CA ALA A 56 -3.89 0.40 8.96
C ALA A 56 -2.52 0.34 8.29
N VAL A 57 -2.28 1.20 7.30
CA VAL A 57 -1.06 1.16 6.47
C VAL A 57 -0.39 2.52 6.37
N ASP A 58 0.86 2.56 6.81
CA ASP A 58 1.75 3.72 6.67
C ASP A 58 2.78 3.49 5.55
N ASP A 59 3.12 4.55 4.82
CA ASP A 59 4.13 4.54 3.76
C ASP A 59 5.32 5.44 4.16
N ILE A 60 6.53 4.89 4.14
CA ILE A 60 7.77 5.62 4.42
C ILE A 60 8.67 5.55 3.19
N ARG A 61 9.17 6.71 2.73
CA ARG A 61 10.19 6.77 1.67
C ARG A 61 11.51 7.22 2.28
N GLY A 62 12.52 6.35 2.24
CA GLY A 62 13.82 6.64 2.85
C GLY A 62 14.44 7.95 2.37
N THR A 63 14.35 8.23 1.06
CA THR A 63 14.90 9.45 0.44
C THR A 63 14.09 10.73 0.70
N ALA A 64 12.96 10.66 1.41
CA ALA A 64 12.16 11.84 1.79
C ALA A 64 12.53 12.40 3.18
N HIS A 65 13.42 11.72 3.92
CA HIS A 65 13.83 12.10 5.26
C HIS A 65 15.28 12.61 5.36
N PHE A 66 16.05 12.52 4.27
CA PHE A 66 17.45 12.96 4.17
C PHE A 66 17.64 13.95 3.03
#